data_AF-A0A9D3YFJ1-F1
#
_entry.id   AF-A0A9D3YFJ1-F1
#
_cell.length_a   1.000
_cell.length_b   1.000
_cell.length_c   1.000
_cell.angle_alpha   90.00
_cell.angle_beta   90.00
_cell.angle_gamma   90.00
#
_symmetry.space_group_name_H-M   'P 1'
#
loop_
_entity.id
_entity.type
_entity.pdbx_description
1 polymer ?
#
loop_
_entity_poly.entity_id
_entity_poly.type
_entity_poly.pdbx_seq_one_letter_code
_entity_poly.pdbx_strand_id
1 'polypeptide(L)'
;MLGMGNYAPKFVRVYGKSLEAKDFPIPGKVFNTPKNLESAYDLRSVSLHHIIRQRGKPFAVEIKELDDYFKDNLYRPMPEKIKEYQDLIHSASENEITEYNIILCTTDVATNARLLKALQIQQVFLYSLTLILDVQ
;
A
#
# COMPACT_ATOMS: atom_id res chain seq x y z
N MET A 1 8.35 28.62 9.69
CA MET A 1 7.57 27.35 9.68
C MET A 1 6.10 27.71 9.81
N LEU A 2 5.34 27.68 8.72
CA LEU A 2 3.89 27.84 8.77
C LEU A 2 3.29 26.54 9.31
N GLY A 3 3.15 26.47 10.63
CA GLY A 3 2.42 25.39 11.29
C GLY A 3 0.93 25.58 11.04
N MET A 4 0.38 24.89 10.04
CA MET A 4 -1.05 24.60 10.05
C MET A 4 -1.27 23.69 11.27
N GLY A 5 -2.10 24.13 12.22
CA GLY A 5 -2.40 23.40 13.46
C GLY A 5 -3.08 22.05 13.22
N ASN A 6 -3.86 21.56 14.18
CA ASN A 6 -4.57 20.27 14.16
C ASN A 6 -5.57 20.03 12.98
N TYR A 7 -5.51 20.83 11.91
CA TYR A 7 -6.31 20.78 10.70
C TYR A 7 -5.52 20.36 9.45
N ALA A 8 -4.25 19.94 9.59
CA ALA A 8 -3.50 19.40 8.46
C ALA A 8 -4.11 18.04 8.04
N PRO A 9 -4.57 17.88 6.78
CA PRO A 9 -5.17 16.64 6.32
C PRO A 9 -4.12 15.52 6.38
N LYS A 10 -4.52 14.36 6.90
CA LYS A 10 -3.66 13.17 6.91
C LYS A 10 -3.65 12.56 5.52
N PHE A 11 -2.47 12.23 5.01
CA PHE A 11 -2.35 11.60 3.69
C PHE A 11 -1.55 10.29 3.73
N VAL A 12 -1.87 9.40 2.79
CA VAL A 12 -1.15 8.13 2.59
C VAL A 12 -0.87 7.89 1.11
N ARG A 13 0.26 7.27 0.80
CA ARG A 13 0.66 6.85 -0.54
C ARG A 13 0.31 5.39 -0.77
N VAL A 14 -0.39 5.09 -1.85
CA VAL A 14 -0.74 3.71 -2.25
C VAL A 14 -0.05 3.39 -3.57
N TYR A 15 0.74 2.33 -3.57
CA TYR A 15 1.53 1.92 -4.71
C TYR A 15 0.95 0.68 -5.39
N GLY A 16 1.25 0.53 -6.68
CA GLY A 16 0.86 -0.66 -7.42
C GLY A 16 1.63 -1.88 -6.93
N LYS A 17 1.03 -3.07 -7.09
CA LYS A 17 1.60 -4.36 -6.66
C LYS A 17 3.03 -4.57 -7.16
N SER A 18 3.36 -4.10 -8.35
CA SER A 18 4.71 -4.19 -8.91
C SER A 18 5.74 -3.43 -8.07
N LEU A 19 5.39 -2.24 -7.56
CA LEU A 19 6.32 -1.47 -6.73
C LEU A 19 6.38 -2.02 -5.30
N GLU A 20 5.24 -2.43 -4.74
CA GLU A 20 5.21 -3.10 -3.42
C GLU A 20 6.07 -4.35 -3.43
N ALA A 21 6.05 -5.13 -4.52
CA ALA A 21 6.85 -6.33 -4.69
C ALA A 21 8.38 -6.08 -4.74
N LYS A 22 8.84 -4.83 -4.92
CA LYS A 22 10.26 -4.49 -4.73
C LYS A 22 10.66 -4.54 -3.26
N ASP A 23 9.78 -4.05 -2.39
CA ASP A 23 10.03 -4.00 -0.94
C ASP A 23 9.64 -5.34 -0.28
N PHE A 24 8.55 -5.97 -0.74
CA PHE A 24 7.97 -7.20 -0.20
C PHE A 24 7.60 -8.17 -1.33
N PRO A 25 8.55 -9.00 -1.81
CA PRO A 25 8.34 -9.85 -2.98
C PRO A 25 7.25 -10.90 -2.72
N ILE A 26 6.30 -11.01 -3.65
CA ILE A 26 5.26 -12.04 -3.62
C ILE A 26 5.74 -13.22 -4.48
N PRO A 27 5.91 -14.42 -3.91
CA PRO A 27 6.44 -15.54 -4.66
C PRO A 27 5.44 -16.05 -5.72
N GLY A 28 6.00 -16.56 -6.82
CA GLY A 28 5.23 -16.97 -8.01
C GLY A 28 4.77 -15.84 -8.93
N LYS A 29 5.01 -14.56 -8.60
CA LYS A 29 4.76 -13.42 -9.48
C LYS A 29 6.05 -12.70 -9.84
N VAL A 30 6.38 -12.69 -11.13
CA VAL A 30 7.47 -11.87 -11.66
C VAL A 30 6.86 -10.53 -12.08
N PHE A 31 7.16 -9.47 -11.33
CA PHE A 31 6.76 -8.12 -11.70
C PHE A 31 7.89 -7.46 -12.51
N ASN A 32 7.60 -7.08 -13.75
CA ASN A 32 8.50 -6.25 -14.53
C ASN A 32 8.44 -4.82 -13.99
N THR A 33 9.30 -4.50 -13.02
CA THR A 33 9.36 -3.17 -12.46
C THR A 33 10.28 -2.28 -13.28
N PRO A 34 9.86 -1.06 -13.69
CA PRO A 34 10.75 -0.12 -14.32
C PRO A 34 11.90 0.22 -13.36
N LYS A 35 13.14 0.24 -13.89
CA LYS A 35 14.36 0.54 -13.10
C LYS A 35 14.32 1.95 -12.48
N ASN A 36 13.55 2.87 -13.05
CA ASN A 36 13.49 4.28 -12.65
C ASN A 36 12.41 4.62 -11.61
N LEU A 37 11.58 3.66 -11.21
CA LEU A 37 10.62 3.84 -10.11
C LEU A 37 11.26 3.28 -8.84
N GLU A 38 12.23 3.97 -8.27
CA GLU A 38 12.72 3.65 -6.94
C GLU A 38 11.66 4.06 -5.90
N SER A 39 11.40 3.19 -4.93
CA SER A 39 10.73 3.61 -3.70
C SER A 39 11.68 4.58 -3.01
N ALA A 40 11.50 5.89 -3.24
CA ALA A 40 12.30 6.90 -2.56
C ALA A 40 12.22 6.61 -1.06
N TYR A 41 13.37 6.31 -0.44
CA TYR A 41 13.46 5.85 0.94
C TYR A 41 12.70 6.78 1.90
N ASP A 42 12.71 8.08 1.58
CA ASP A 42 12.03 9.16 2.29
C ASP A 42 10.50 9.04 2.30
N LEU A 43 9.90 8.24 1.41
CA LEU A 43 8.45 8.07 1.31
C LEU A 43 7.94 6.82 2.04
N ARG A 44 8.81 5.98 2.63
CA ARG A 44 8.38 4.75 3.33
C ARG A 44 7.45 5.05 4.51
N SER A 45 7.67 6.16 5.21
CA SER A 45 6.85 6.55 6.37
C SER A 45 5.40 6.89 6.01
N VAL A 46 5.15 7.28 4.75
CA VAL A 46 3.82 7.64 4.22
C VAL A 46 3.27 6.59 3.26
N SER A 47 3.96 5.45 3.08
CA SER A 47 3.55 4.38 2.15
C SER A 47 2.67 3.35 2.85
N LEU A 48 1.47 3.09 2.32
CA LEU A 48 0.50 2.18 2.94
C LEU A 48 1.09 0.79 3.23
N HIS A 49 1.79 0.21 2.26
CA HIS A 49 2.39 -1.13 2.39
C HIS A 49 3.48 -1.20 3.46
N HIS A 50 4.15 -0.09 3.79
CA HIS A 50 5.05 -0.03 4.95
C HIS A 50 4.28 0.23 6.25
N ILE A 51 3.28 1.10 6.22
CA ILE A 51 2.49 1.49 7.41
C ILE A 51 1.79 0.28 8.03
N ILE A 52 1.10 -0.55 7.24
CA ILE A 52 0.38 -1.73 7.76
C ILE A 52 1.31 -2.78 8.42
N ARG A 53 2.62 -2.68 8.17
CA ARG A 53 3.67 -3.53 8.75
C ARG A 53 4.37 -2.90 9.96
N GLN A 54 4.04 -1.65 10.31
CA GLN A 54 4.63 -0.98 11.46
C GLN A 54 4.18 -1.62 12.77
N ARG A 55 5.07 -1.61 13.76
CA ARG A 55 4.76 -2.11 15.11
C ARG A 55 3.56 -1.34 15.67
N GLY A 56 2.60 -2.07 16.24
CA GLY A 56 1.38 -1.50 16.82
C GLY A 56 0.18 -1.45 15.87
N LYS A 57 0.33 -1.78 14.58
CA LYS A 57 -0.82 -1.97 13.69
C LYS A 57 -1.49 -3.32 13.90
N PRO A 58 -2.82 -3.43 13.70
CA PRO A 58 -3.58 -4.65 14.04
C PRO A 58 -3.09 -5.91 13.35
N PHE A 59 -2.67 -5.80 12.08
CA PHE A 59 -2.27 -6.92 11.24
C PHE A 59 -0.75 -7.08 11.10
N ALA A 60 0.05 -6.21 11.76
CA ALA A 60 1.50 -6.15 11.50
C ALA A 60 2.24 -7.44 11.87
N VAL A 61 1.81 -8.14 12.92
CA VAL A 61 2.44 -9.39 13.36
C VAL A 61 2.20 -10.49 12.33
N GLU A 62 0.95 -10.72 11.95
CA GLU A 62 0.55 -11.75 10.97
C GLU A 62 1.18 -11.49 9.59
N ILE A 63 1.21 -10.22 9.15
CA ILE A 63 1.87 -9.86 7.89
C ILE A 63 3.36 -10.18 7.96
N LYS A 64 4.01 -9.87 9.08
CA LYS A 64 5.44 -10.14 9.24
C LYS A 64 5.75 -11.64 9.23
N GLU A 65 4.93 -12.46 9.87
CA GLU A 65 5.10 -13.92 9.85
C GLU A 65 5.02 -14.49 8.43
N LEU A 66 4.07 -14.00 7.62
CA LEU A 66 3.96 -14.40 6.21
C LEU A 66 5.09 -13.83 5.35
N ASP A 67 5.51 -12.58 5.59
CA ASP A 67 6.66 -11.97 4.92
C ASP A 67 7.92 -12.80 5.16
N ASP A 68 8.16 -13.23 6.40
CA ASP A 68 9.31 -14.07 6.77
C ASP A 68 9.19 -15.48 6.17
N TYR A 69 7.99 -16.09 6.20
CA TYR A 69 7.72 -17.35 5.50
C TYR A 69 8.06 -17.29 4.01
N PHE A 70 7.67 -16.22 3.31
CA PHE A 70 7.93 -16.10 1.88
C PHE A 70 9.37 -15.79 1.54
N LYS A 71 10.12 -15.09 2.40
CA LYS A 71 11.58 -14.93 2.22
C LYS A 71 12.29 -16.29 2.18
N ASP A 72 11.86 -17.21 3.04
CA ASP A 72 12.45 -18.54 3.12
C ASP A 72 11.93 -19.50 2.03
N ASN A 73 10.75 -19.23 1.47
CA ASN A 73 10.04 -20.12 0.52
C ASN A 73 9.77 -19.47 -0.86
N LEU A 74 10.67 -18.59 -1.33
CA LEU A 74 10.51 -17.81 -2.57
C LEU A 74 10.16 -18.64 -3.83
N TYR A 75 10.68 -19.86 -3.94
CA TYR A 75 10.59 -20.65 -5.19
C TYR A 75 9.42 -21.63 -5.23
N ARG A 76 8.86 -22.03 -4.10
CA ARG A 76 7.71 -22.96 -4.01
C ARG A 76 6.80 -22.60 -2.82
N PRO A 77 6.15 -21.43 -2.86
CA PRO A 77 5.16 -21.10 -1.84
C PRO A 77 3.95 -22.02 -1.95
N MET A 78 3.33 -22.31 -0.81
CA MET A 78 2.04 -22.99 -0.78
C MET A 78 0.93 -22.03 -1.30
N PRO A 79 0.11 -22.43 -2.30
CA PRO A 79 -0.92 -21.56 -2.88
C PRO A 79 -1.91 -20.99 -1.84
N GLU A 80 -2.22 -21.79 -0.83
CA GLU A 80 -3.08 -21.41 0.29
C GLU A 80 -2.49 -20.23 1.06
N LYS A 81 -1.17 -20.25 1.31
CA LYS A 81 -0.45 -19.16 1.98
C LYS A 81 -0.42 -17.90 1.15
N ILE A 82 -0.29 -18.00 -0.18
CA ILE A 82 -0.36 -16.83 -1.07
C ILE A 82 -1.73 -16.17 -0.99
N LYS A 83 -2.81 -16.97 -0.96
CA LYS A 83 -4.17 -16.45 -0.86
C LYS A 83 -4.38 -15.78 0.51
N GLU A 84 -4.02 -16.46 1.58
CA GLU A 84 -4.06 -15.95 2.96
C GLU A 84 -3.34 -14.60 3.07
N TYR A 85 -2.14 -14.48 2.49
CA TYR A 85 -1.40 -13.24 2.47
C TYR A 85 -2.08 -12.12 1.69
N GLN A 86 -2.64 -12.42 0.51
CA GLN A 86 -3.35 -11.41 -0.27
C GLN A 86 -4.60 -10.90 0.44
N ASP A 87 -5.34 -11.79 1.08
CA ASP A 87 -6.53 -11.44 1.85
C ASP A 87 -6.15 -10.62 3.10
N LEU A 88 -5.06 -10.99 3.78
CA LEU A 88 -4.55 -10.25 4.93
C LEU A 88 -4.08 -8.84 4.58
N ILE A 89 -3.25 -8.69 3.54
CA ILE A 89 -2.79 -7.38 3.07
C ILE A 89 -3.98 -6.51 2.65
N HIS A 90 -5.00 -7.11 2.05
CA HIS A 90 -6.21 -6.42 1.67
C HIS A 90 -6.98 -5.90 2.89
N SER A 91 -7.28 -6.74 3.87
CA SER A 91 -7.99 -6.34 5.10
C SER A 91 -7.21 -5.29 5.89
N ALA A 92 -5.88 -5.43 5.97
CA ALA A 92 -5.03 -4.44 6.62
C ALA A 92 -5.05 -3.09 5.90
N SER A 93 -5.03 -3.11 4.57
CA SER A 93 -5.09 -1.90 3.74
C SER A 93 -6.43 -1.19 3.88
N GLU A 94 -7.56 -1.91 3.87
CA GLU A 94 -8.89 -1.32 4.05
C GLU A 94 -9.06 -0.72 5.45
N ASN A 95 -8.53 -1.38 6.48
CA ASN A 95 -8.61 -0.86 7.84
C ASN A 95 -7.74 0.39 8.04
N GLU A 96 -6.56 0.45 7.43
CA GLU A 96 -5.65 1.57 7.61
C GLU A 96 -6.06 2.78 6.76
N ILE A 97 -6.57 2.56 5.55
CA ILE A 97 -6.81 3.66 4.61
C ILE A 97 -7.94 4.61 5.03
N THR A 98 -8.88 4.15 5.86
CA THR A 98 -9.97 4.98 6.40
C THR A 98 -9.51 6.04 7.38
N GLU A 99 -8.27 5.97 7.88
CA GLU A 99 -7.69 6.96 8.80
C GLU A 99 -7.13 8.21 8.09
N TYR A 100 -7.17 8.25 6.76
CA TYR A 100 -6.57 9.30 5.93
C TYR A 100 -7.62 10.06 5.14
N ASN A 101 -7.40 11.37 4.98
CA ASN A 101 -8.27 12.26 4.20
C ASN A 101 -7.80 12.37 2.74
N ILE A 102 -6.51 12.15 2.49
CA ILE A 102 -5.92 12.30 1.16
C ILE A 102 -5.17 11.02 0.78
N ILE A 103 -5.44 10.50 -0.40
CA ILE A 103 -4.77 9.31 -0.92
C ILE A 103 -3.99 9.68 -2.17
N LEU A 104 -2.68 9.45 -2.12
CA LEU A 104 -1.76 9.66 -3.22
C LEU A 104 -1.47 8.30 -3.87
N CYS A 105 -2.00 8.03 -5.05
CA CYS A 105 -1.82 6.73 -5.69
C CYS A 105 -1.30 6.85 -7.12
N THR A 106 -0.71 5.79 -7.66
CA THR A 106 -0.38 5.73 -9.08
C THR A 106 -1.65 5.48 -9.90
N THR A 107 -1.71 5.92 -11.16
CA THR A 107 -2.88 5.74 -12.03
C THR A 107 -3.38 4.29 -12.12
N ASP A 108 -2.46 3.31 -12.13
CA ASP A 108 -2.76 1.88 -12.11
C ASP A 108 -3.57 1.46 -10.87
N VAL A 109 -3.25 2.04 -9.70
CA VAL A 109 -3.89 1.72 -8.41
C VAL A 109 -5.30 2.30 -8.31
N ALA A 110 -5.53 3.48 -8.87
CA ALA A 110 -6.85 4.11 -8.82
C ALA A 110 -7.93 3.34 -9.58
N THR A 111 -7.54 2.42 -10.47
CA THR A 111 -8.48 1.52 -11.16
C THR A 111 -8.89 0.31 -10.30
N ASN A 112 -8.31 0.16 -9.10
CA ASN A 112 -8.68 -0.93 -8.21
C ASN A 112 -10.11 -0.74 -7.68
N ALA A 113 -11.04 -1.52 -8.26
CA ALA A 113 -12.46 -1.46 -7.93
C ALA A 113 -12.78 -1.66 -6.44
N ARG A 114 -11.92 -2.32 -5.67
CA ARG A 114 -12.12 -2.50 -4.23
C ARG A 114 -11.71 -1.26 -3.43
N LEU A 115 -10.59 -0.65 -3.83
CA LEU A 115 -10.15 0.64 -3.28
C LEU A 115 -11.22 1.72 -3.50
N LEU A 116 -11.77 1.80 -4.72
CA LEU A 116 -12.85 2.73 -5.04
C LEU A 116 -14.15 2.47 -4.26
N LYS A 117 -14.40 1.24 -3.83
CA LYS A 117 -15.58 0.89 -3.00
C LYS A 117 -15.38 1.25 -1.54
N ALA A 118 -14.16 1.12 -1.03
CA ALA A 118 -13.83 1.43 0.36
C ALA A 118 -13.79 2.94 0.65
N LEU A 119 -13.68 3.77 -0.38
CA LEU A 119 -13.44 5.22 -0.27
C LEU A 119 -14.62 6.04 -0.76
N GLN A 120 -14.99 7.08 -0.01
CA GLN A 120 -15.94 8.10 -0.47
C GLN A 120 -15.17 9.24 -1.14
N ILE A 121 -14.82 9.04 -2.42
CA ILE A 121 -14.03 10.02 -3.19
C ILE A 121 -14.90 11.24 -3.53
N GLN A 122 -14.46 12.41 -3.07
CA GLN A 122 -15.08 13.69 -3.39
C GLN A 122 -14.44 14.34 -4.61
N GLN A 123 -13.10 14.29 -4.68
CA GLN A 123 -12.33 14.96 -5.72
C GLN A 123 -11.14 14.12 -6.16
N VAL A 124 -10.77 14.28 -7.43
CA VAL A 124 -9.64 13.57 -8.05
C VAL A 124 -8.78 14.58 -8.79
N PHE A 125 -7.50 14.66 -8.42
CA PHE A 125 -6.51 15.48 -9.13
C PHE A 125 -5.47 14.60 -9.82
N LEU A 126 -5.15 14.93 -11.06
CA LEU A 126 -4.11 14.27 -11.85
C LEU A 126 -2.86 15.16 -11.89
N TYR A 127 -1.73 14.62 -11.45
CA TYR A 127 -0.44 15.29 -11.55
C TYR A 127 0.63 14.37 -12.13
N SER A 128 1.02 14.62 -13.38
CA SER A 128 1.95 13.79 -14.17
C SER A 128 1.49 12.34 -14.29
N LEU A 129 1.83 11.47 -13.32
CA LEU A 129 1.44 10.05 -13.24
C LEU A 129 0.87 9.66 -11.87
N THR A 130 0.68 10.63 -10.98
CA THR A 130 0.11 10.44 -9.64
C THR A 130 -1.31 11.00 -9.62
N LEU A 131 -2.21 10.23 -9.01
CA LEU A 131 -3.55 10.63 -8.65
C LEU A 131 -3.59 11.03 -7.18
N ILE A 132 -4.29 12.12 -6.90
CA ILE A 132 -4.58 12.61 -5.56
C ILE A 132 -6.09 12.49 -5.39
N LEU A 133 -6.51 11.61 -4.49
CA LEU A 133 -7.92 11.39 -4.15
C LEU A 133 -8.20 12.08 -2.82
N ASP A 134 -9.18 12.97 -2.81
CA ASP A 134 -9.73 13.57 -1.59
C ASP A 134 -10.92 12.72 -1.13
N VAL A 135 -10.87 12.23 0.11
CA VAL A 135 -11.83 11.25 0.66
C VAL A 135 -12.44 11.73 1.98
N GLN A 136 -13.73 11.44 2.16
CA GLN A 136 -14.51 11.73 3.38
C GLN A 136 -14.56 10.56 4.36
#